data_AF-B5HJT6-F1
#
_entry.id   AF-B5HJT6-F1
#
_cell.length_a   1.000
_cell.length_b   1.000
_cell.length_c   1.000
_cell.angle_alpha   90.00
_cell.angle_beta   90.00
_cell.angle_gamma   90.00
#
_symmetry.space_group_name_H-M   'P 1'
#
loop_
_entity.id
_entity.type
_entity.pdbx_description
1 polymer ?
#
loop_
_entity_poly.entity_id
_entity_poly.type
_entity_poly.pdbx_seq_one_letter_code
_entity_poly.pdbx_strand_id
1 'polypeptide(L)'
;MENLSECARLDSRDASPGAGQQGRQGPMVQAKKIAVYIVVVFILYTIINSPDRAADLVGVGFEGISSAAQGVGEFMTELVN
;
A
#
# COMPACT_ATOMS: atom_id res chain seq x y z
N MET A 1 20.63 -4.59 -56.60
CA MET A 1 19.89 -3.63 -55.74
C MET A 1 19.06 -4.40 -54.70
N GLU A 2 19.64 -5.43 -54.06
CA GLU A 2 18.91 -6.35 -53.17
C GLU A 2 19.19 -6.10 -51.67
N ASN A 3 20.27 -5.36 -51.37
CA ASN A 3 20.65 -4.98 -50.00
C ASN A 3 19.69 -3.95 -49.35
N LEU A 4 18.90 -3.22 -50.15
CA LEU A 4 18.00 -2.19 -49.63
C LEU A 4 16.72 -2.79 -48.99
N SER A 5 16.30 -3.97 -49.44
CA SER A 5 15.19 -4.73 -48.84
C SER A 5 15.57 -5.43 -47.54
N GLU A 6 16.84 -5.76 -47.34
CA GLU A 6 17.34 -6.39 -46.11
C GLU A 6 17.48 -5.36 -44.97
N CYS A 7 17.92 -4.13 -45.28
CA CYS A 7 17.96 -3.02 -44.32
C CYS A 7 16.57 -2.62 -43.81
N ALA A 8 15.55 -2.62 -44.68
CA ALA A 8 14.18 -2.27 -44.28
C ALA A 8 13.54 -3.30 -43.32
N ARG A 9 14.00 -4.56 -43.34
CA ARG A 9 13.47 -5.61 -42.47
C ARG A 9 14.11 -5.64 -41.08
N LEU A 10 15.32 -5.07 -40.93
CA LEU A 10 16.01 -4.98 -39.64
C LEU A 10 15.50 -3.81 -38.77
N ASP A 11 15.05 -2.71 -39.38
CA ASP A 11 14.49 -1.55 -38.65
C ASP A 11 13.15 -1.88 -37.95
N SER A 12 12.34 -2.77 -38.52
CA SER A 12 11.02 -3.13 -37.96
C SER A 12 11.04 -4.17 -36.84
N ARG A 13 12.22 -4.66 -36.41
CA ARG A 13 12.33 -5.66 -35.34
C ARG A 13 12.62 -5.08 -33.95
N ASP A 14 12.98 -3.80 -33.84
CA ASP A 14 13.36 -3.19 -32.56
C ASP A 14 12.43 -2.07 -32.08
N ALA A 15 11.34 -1.78 -32.79
CA ALA A 15 10.30 -0.87 -32.31
C ALA A 15 9.23 -1.61 -31.48
N SER A 16 9.67 -2.25 -30.40
CA SER A 16 8.79 -2.66 -29.30
C SER A 16 9.00 -1.69 -28.13
N PRO A 17 8.14 -0.67 -27.94
CA PRO A 17 8.12 0.10 -26.69
C PRO A 17 7.43 -0.74 -25.60
N GLY A 18 8.08 -1.83 -25.23
CA GLY A 18 7.83 -2.60 -24.03
C GLY A 18 8.72 -2.10 -22.91
N ALA A 19 8.36 -0.97 -22.32
CA ALA A 19 8.93 -0.55 -21.05
C ALA A 19 7.83 0.05 -20.19
N GLY A 20 7.04 -0.84 -19.58
CA GLY A 20 6.32 -0.56 -18.35
C GLY A 20 7.32 -0.17 -17.28
N GLN A 21 7.75 1.09 -17.29
CA GLN A 21 8.59 1.71 -16.28
C GLN A 21 7.71 2.11 -15.09
N GLN A 22 7.03 1.12 -14.52
CA GLN A 22 6.31 1.24 -13.25
C GLN A 22 7.28 0.90 -12.13
N GLY A 23 8.36 1.67 -12.08
CA GLY A 23 9.48 1.45 -11.20
C GLY A 23 10.03 2.79 -10.76
N ARG A 24 9.50 3.25 -9.60
CA ARG A 24 10.14 4.16 -8.64
C ARG A 24 9.68 5.64 -8.68
N GLN A 25 9.15 6.06 -7.52
CA GLN A 25 9.19 7.42 -6.91
C GLN A 25 8.01 8.36 -7.15
N GLY A 26 6.97 8.20 -6.30
CA GLY A 26 6.15 9.27 -5.73
C GLY A 26 6.08 9.03 -4.21
N PRO A 27 6.07 10.08 -3.38
CA PRO A 27 6.73 10.13 -2.07
C PRO A 27 6.10 9.15 -1.06
N MET A 28 6.91 8.57 -0.17
CA MET A 28 6.45 7.64 0.89
C MET A 28 5.21 8.16 1.65
N VAL A 29 5.07 9.50 1.79
CA VAL A 29 3.89 10.14 2.39
C VAL A 29 2.61 9.98 1.57
N GLN A 30 2.68 9.98 0.23
CA GLN A 30 1.53 9.72 -0.63
C GLN A 30 1.16 8.24 -0.60
N ALA A 31 2.14 7.34 -0.69
CA ALA A 31 1.90 5.90 -0.56
C ALA A 31 1.27 5.55 0.80
N LYS A 32 1.78 6.12 1.89
CA LYS A 32 1.20 5.96 3.23
C LYS A 32 -0.23 6.50 3.29
N LYS A 33 -0.49 7.69 2.74
CA LYS A 33 -1.83 8.28 2.75
C LYS A 33 -2.82 7.47 1.91
N ILE A 34 -2.39 6.95 0.76
CA ILE A 34 -3.17 6.05 -0.09
C ILE A 34 -3.43 4.72 0.63
N ALA A 35 -2.41 4.12 1.24
CA ALA A 35 -2.56 2.86 1.96
C ALA A 35 -3.55 3.00 3.13
N VAL A 36 -3.43 4.06 3.92
CA VAL A 36 -4.38 4.36 5.00
C VAL A 36 -5.79 4.57 4.43
N TYR A 37 -5.94 5.31 3.32
CA TYR A 37 -7.24 5.52 2.70
C TYR A 37 -7.87 4.20 2.21
N ILE A 38 -7.08 3.32 1.58
CA ILE A 38 -7.54 1.98 1.16
C ILE A 38 -8.00 1.17 2.37
N VAL A 39 -7.24 1.16 3.46
CA VAL A 39 -7.61 0.44 4.69
C VAL A 39 -8.91 1.00 5.29
N VAL A 40 -9.07 2.32 5.35
CA VAL A 40 -10.30 2.96 5.86
C VAL A 40 -11.52 2.60 4.99
N VAL A 41 -11.38 2.69 3.66
CA VAL A 41 -12.45 2.29 2.72
C VAL A 41 -12.76 0.81 2.86
N PHE A 42 -11.76 -0.04 3.04
CA PHE A 42 -11.93 -1.48 3.24
C PHE A 42 -12.71 -1.80 4.53
N ILE A 43 -12.40 -1.12 5.63
CA ILE A 43 -13.15 -1.25 6.89
C ILE A 43 -14.61 -0.83 6.69
N LEU A 44 -14.84 0.33 6.06
CA LEU A 44 -16.20 0.83 5.82
C LEU A 44 -17.01 -0.13 4.92
N TYR A 45 -16.39 -0.69 3.88
CA TYR A 45 -17.01 -1.71 3.03
C TYR A 45 -17.33 -2.99 3.83
N THR A 46 -16.41 -3.42 4.69
CA THR A 46 -16.59 -4.63 5.51
C THR A 46 -17.71 -4.46 6.52
N ILE A 47 -17.91 -3.27 7.10
CA ILE A 47 -19.06 -3.00 8.00
C ILE A 47 -20.39 -3.18 7.26
N ILE A 48 -20.48 -2.73 6.00
CA ILE A 48 -21.69 -2.87 5.19
C ILE A 48 -21.90 -4.33 4.77
N ASN A 49 -20.83 -5.01 4.37
CA ASN A 49 -20.92 -6.33 3.75
C ASN A 49 -20.91 -7.48 4.78
N SER A 50 -20.27 -7.31 5.93
CA SER A 50 -20.03 -8.35 6.95
C SER A 50 -19.61 -7.71 8.29
N PRO A 51 -20.53 -7.05 9.02
CA PRO A 51 -20.20 -6.31 10.25
C PRO A 51 -19.66 -7.20 11.38
N ASP A 52 -20.10 -8.46 11.43
CA ASP A 52 -19.79 -9.40 12.51
C ASP A 52 -18.28 -9.70 12.60
N ARG A 53 -17.63 -9.97 11.47
CA ARG A 53 -16.17 -10.22 11.42
C ARG A 53 -15.34 -8.95 11.59
N ALA A 54 -15.88 -7.79 11.21
CA ALA A 54 -15.19 -6.52 11.37
C ALA A 54 -15.10 -6.11 12.84
N ALA A 55 -16.17 -6.34 13.61
CA ALA A 55 -16.26 -5.99 15.03
C ALA A 55 -15.19 -6.71 15.88
N ASP A 56 -14.95 -7.99 15.60
CA ASP A 56 -13.96 -8.78 16.32
C ASP A 56 -12.53 -8.30 16.04
N LEU A 57 -12.19 -8.08 14.76
CA LEU A 57 -10.84 -7.62 14.34
C LEU A 57 -10.50 -6.22 14.86
N VAL A 58 -11.44 -5.26 14.78
CA VAL A 58 -11.19 -3.91 15.32
C VAL A 58 -11.23 -3.92 16.84
N GLY A 59 -12.06 -4.75 17.47
CA GLY A 59 -12.10 -4.93 18.93
C GLY A 59 -10.75 -5.37 19.47
N VAL A 60 -10.18 -6.44 18.92
CA VAL A 60 -8.83 -6.91 19.27
C VAL A 60 -7.77 -5.85 18.93
N GLY A 61 -7.92 -5.13 17.82
CA GLY A 61 -7.05 -4.03 17.45
C GLY A 61 -7.05 -2.88 18.47
N PHE A 62 -8.22 -2.49 18.97
CA PHE A 62 -8.36 -1.47 20.00
C PHE A 62 -7.82 -1.95 21.34
N GLU A 63 -8.10 -3.18 21.74
CA GLU A 63 -7.60 -3.75 22.99
C GLU A 63 -6.07 -3.87 22.99
N GLY A 64 -5.50 -4.30 21.87
CA GLY A 64 -4.04 -4.34 21.67
C GLY A 64 -3.39 -2.95 21.76
N ILE A 65 -4.00 -1.93 21.16
CA ILE A 65 -3.47 -0.54 21.23
C ILE A 65 -3.68 0.06 22.62
N SER A 66 -4.81 -0.19 23.28
CA SER A 66 -5.11 0.29 24.64
C SER A 66 -4.16 -0.31 25.67
N SER A 67 -3.83 -1.60 25.54
CA SER A 67 -2.84 -2.24 26.42
C SER A 67 -1.44 -1.63 26.23
N ALA A 68 -1.02 -1.37 24.99
CA ALA A 68 0.24 -0.69 24.73
C ALA A 68 0.26 0.75 25.27
N ALA A 69 -0.85 1.47 25.17
CA ALA A 69 -0.98 2.82 25.73
C ALA A 69 -0.93 2.83 27.26
N GLN A 70 -1.55 1.85 27.93
CA GLN A 70 -1.46 1.69 29.38
C GLN A 70 -0.03 1.43 29.84
N GLY A 71 0.71 0.55 29.15
CA GLY A 71 2.12 0.31 29.45
C GLY A 71 3.00 1.57 29.34
N VAL A 72 2.72 2.44 28.36
CA VAL A 72 3.41 3.75 28.25
C VAL A 72 2.96 4.72 29.35
N GLY A 73 1.67 4.71 29.71
CA GLY A 73 1.13 5.53 30.79
C GLY A 73 1.72 5.17 32.15
N GLU A 74 1.83 3.88 32.44
CA GLU A 74 2.41 3.36 33.68
C GLU A 74 3.91 3.67 33.78
N PHE A 75 4.63 3.58 32.66
CA PHE A 75 6.03 4.00 32.60
C PHE A 75 6.21 5.51 32.82
N MET A 76 5.29 6.34 32.32
CA MET A 76 5.30 7.78 32.59
C MET A 76 4.95 8.08 34.05
N THR A 77 4.07 7.29 34.68
CA THR A 77 3.75 7.40 36.11
C THR A 77 4.94 7.00 36.98
N GLU A 78 5.67 5.93 36.64
CA GLU A 78 6.89 5.52 37.35
C GLU A 78 8.05 6.52 37.20
N LEU A 79 8.09 7.30 36.11
CA LEU A 79 9.12 8.32 35.91
C LEU A 79 8.80 9.69 36.55
N VAL A 80 7.52 9.96 36.81
CA VAL A 80 7.06 11.24 37.41
C VAL A 80 7.03 11.20 38.94
N ASN A 81 6.97 10.00 39.54
CA ASN A 81 7.00 9.80 40.99
C ASN A 81 8.42 9.52 41.49
#